data_AF-A0A443IYF8-F1
#
_entry.id   AF-A0A443IYF8-F1
#
_cell.length_a   1.000
_cell.length_b   1.000
_cell.length_c   1.000
_cell.angle_alpha   90.00
_cell.angle_beta   90.00
_cell.angle_gamma   90.00
#
_symmetry.space_group_name_H-M   'P 1'
#
loop_
_entity.id
_entity.type
_entity.pdbx_description
1 polymer ?
#
loop_
_entity_poly.entity_id
_entity_poly.type
_entity_poly.pdbx_seq_one_letter_code
_entity_poly.pdbx_strand_id
1 'polypeptide(L)' 'MGNSNGVTIPTEALEHMGVKRGDDVSLYLEKDGRIYLKKNEHLDFEGLEGIDKKFLDGMKQLFNDYDNTLRNLADK' A
#
# COMPACT_ATOMS: atom_id res chain seq x y z
N MET A 1 29.20 5.04 1.78
CA MET A 1 28.74 5.04 0.36
C MET A 1 27.85 3.83 0.19
N GLY A 2 26.56 4.03 -0.10
CA GLY A 2 25.60 2.94 -0.22
C GLY A 2 25.66 2.34 -1.63
N ASN A 3 25.96 1.05 -1.72
CA ASN A 3 26.00 0.29 -2.97
C ASN A 3 24.62 -0.28 -3.30
N SER A 4 23.62 0.60 -3.47
CA SER A 4 22.27 0.17 -3.89
C SER A 4 22.07 0.42 -5.38
N ASN A 5 21.58 -0.59 -6.09
CA ASN A 5 21.08 -0.42 -7.45
C ASN A 5 19.72 0.30 -7.35
N GLY A 6 19.63 1.50 -7.92
CA GLY A 6 18.38 2.25 -8.01
C GLY A 6 17.60 1.89 -9.27
N VAL A 7 16.27 1.94 -9.18
CA VAL A 7 15.37 1.88 -10.34
C VAL A 7 14.69 3.23 -10.50
N THR A 8 14.46 3.66 -11.74
CA THR A 8 13.68 4.86 -12.03
C THR A 8 12.25 4.45 -12.35
N ILE A 9 11.29 5.07 -11.65
CA ILE A 9 9.87 4.86 -11.89
C ILE A 9 9.36 6.04 -12.73
N PRO A 10 8.63 5.80 -13.84
CA PRO A 10 8.00 6.86 -14.63
C PRO A 10 7.10 7.76 -13.78
N THR A 11 7.06 9.05 -14.11
CA THR A 11 6.27 10.04 -13.37
C THR A 11 4.78 9.70 -13.35
N GLU A 12 4.26 9.19 -14.47
CA GLU A 12 2.85 8.80 -14.61
C GLU A 12 2.47 7.68 -13.64
N ALA A 13 3.39 6.74 -13.39
CA ALA A 13 3.18 5.66 -12.43
C ALA A 13 3.22 6.17 -10.98
N LEU A 14 4.12 7.11 -10.66
CA LEU A 14 4.17 7.75 -9.34
C LEU A 14 2.90 8.57 -9.06
N GLU A 15 2.43 9.32 -10.05
CA GLU A 15 1.19 10.10 -9.97
C GLU A 15 -0.03 9.18 -9.79
N HIS A 16 -0.11 8.09 -10.56
CA HIS A 16 -1.18 7.11 -10.43
C HIS A 16 -1.19 6.45 -9.04
N MET A 17 -0.02 6.17 -8.47
CA MET A 17 0.12 5.64 -7.12
C MET A 17 -0.07 6.71 -6.02
N GLY A 18 -0.15 7.98 -6.39
CA GLY A 18 -0.21 9.11 -5.44
C GLY A 18 1.01 9.19 -4.52
N VAL A 19 2.17 8.68 -4.95
CA VAL A 19 3.41 8.62 -4.16
C VAL A 19 4.21 9.91 -4.39
N LYS A 20 4.63 10.55 -3.30
CA LYS A 20 5.52 11.72 -3.34
C LYS A 20 6.90 11.35 -2.82
N ARG A 21 7.89 12.18 -3.16
CA ARG A 21 9.25 12.02 -2.64
C ARG A 21 9.23 12.12 -1.12
N GLY A 22 9.70 11.06 -0.45
CA GLY A 22 9.69 10.96 1.00
C GLY A 22 8.61 10.03 1.55
N ASP A 23 7.67 9.56 0.71
CA ASP A 23 6.70 8.55 1.11
C ASP A 23 7.37 7.17 1.26
N ASP A 24 6.93 6.39 2.25
CA ASP A 24 7.31 4.99 2.41
C ASP A 24 6.55 4.10 1.42
N VAL A 25 7.30 3.27 0.69
CA VAL A 25 6.76 2.31 -0.28
C VAL A 25 7.31 0.93 0.03
N SER A 26 6.43 -0.06 0.14
CA SER A 26 6.80 -1.46 0.31
C SER A 26 7.05 -2.13 -1.04
N LEU A 27 8.14 -2.89 -1.12
CA LEU A 27 8.47 -3.74 -2.25
C LEU A 27 8.10 -5.19 -1.92
N TYR A 28 7.22 -5.79 -2.71
CA TYR A 28 6.86 -7.19 -2.60
C TYR A 28 7.46 -7.98 -3.76
N LEU A 29 8.11 -9.10 -3.43
CA LEU A 29 8.74 -10.01 -4.38
C LEU A 29 7.91 -11.29 -4.45
N GLU A 30 7.33 -11.58 -5.62
CA GLU A 30 6.63 -12.84 -5.86
C GLU A 30 7.57 -13.94 -6.35
N LYS A 31 7.17 -15.19 -6.13
CA LYS A 31 7.98 -16.38 -6.46
C LYS A 31 8.22 -16.55 -7.97
N ASP A 32 7.38 -15.94 -8.79
CA ASP A 32 7.49 -15.95 -10.26
C ASP A 32 8.41 -14.85 -10.81
N GLY A 33 9.03 -14.06 -9.91
CA GLY A 33 9.94 -12.97 -10.27
C GLY A 33 9.25 -11.63 -10.49
N ARG A 34 7.93 -11.52 -10.27
CA ARG A 34 7.24 -10.23 -10.29
C ARG A 34 7.55 -9.40 -9.06
N ILE A 35 7.55 -8.09 -9.26
CA ILE A 35 7.79 -7.11 -8.20
C ILE A 35 6.59 -6.16 -8.15
N TYR A 36 6.03 -5.96 -6.96
CA TYR A 36 4.93 -5.04 -6.73
C TYR A 36 5.37 -3.94 -5.77
N LEU A 37 5.01 -2.71 -6.11
CA LEU A 37 5.22 -1.53 -5.29
C LEU A 37 3.87 -1.14 -4.70
N LYS A 38 3.80 -1.02 -3.37
CA LYS A 38 2.59 -0.55 -2.68
C LYS A 38 2.95 0.63 -1.81
N LYS A 39 2.25 1.76 -2.00
CA LYS A 39 2.33 2.90 -1.08
C LYS A 39 1.90 2.42 0.31
N ASN A 40 2.73 2.66 1.32
CA ASN A 40 2.31 2.42 2.68
C ASN A 40 1.42 3.58 3.11
N GLU A 41 0.14 3.29 3.32
CA GLU A 41 -0.68 4.17 4.12
C GLU A 41 -0.24 3.93 5.57
N HIS A 42 0.52 4.89 6.11
CA HIS A 42 0.61 5.03 7.56
C HIS A 42 -0.80 5.37 8.04
N LEU A 43 -1.59 4.33 8.30
CA LEU A 43 -2.80 4.45 9.09
C LEU A 43 -2.32 4.96 10.45
N ASP A 44 -2.57 6.23 10.69
CA ASP A 44 -2.23 6.86 11.94
C ASP A 44 -3.14 6.26 13.01
N PHE A 45 -2.60 5.32 13.78
CA PHE A 45 -3.29 4.73 14.92
C PHE A 45 -3.09 5.56 16.18
N GLU A 46 -2.38 6.71 16.10
CA GLU A 46 -2.28 7.66 17.22
C GLU A 46 -3.67 8.26 17.48
N GLY A 47 -4.32 7.77 18.53
CA GLY A 47 -5.74 8.04 18.84
C GLY A 47 -6.61 6.79 18.98
N LEU A 48 -6.09 5.62 18.60
CA LEU A 48 -6.74 4.32 18.79
C LEU A 48 -6.16 3.56 20.02
N GLU A 49 -5.37 4.23 20.86
CA GLU A 49 -4.92 3.70 22.15
C GLU A 49 -6.15 3.33 23.01
N GLY A 50 -6.36 2.02 23.21
CA GLY A 50 -7.50 1.48 23.95
C GLY A 50 -8.56 0.78 23.09
N ILE A 51 -8.42 0.77 21.76
CA ILE A 51 -9.29 0.01 20.88
C ILE A 51 -8.73 -1.40 20.68
N ASP A 52 -9.61 -2.40 20.86
CA ASP A 52 -9.25 -3.81 20.76
C ASP A 52 -8.62 -4.12 19.40
N LYS A 53 -7.44 -4.77 19.42
CA LYS A 53 -6.73 -5.23 18.24
C LYS A 53 -7.61 -6.06 17.32
N LYS A 54 -8.54 -6.86 17.86
CA LYS A 54 -9.51 -7.62 17.04
C LYS A 54 -10.46 -6.72 16.25
N PHE A 55 -10.86 -5.58 16.82
CA PHE A 55 -11.70 -4.62 16.13
C PHE A 55 -10.93 -3.93 14.99
N LEU A 56 -9.67 -3.54 15.25
CA LEU A 56 -8.81 -2.97 14.21
C LEU A 56 -8.53 -3.96 13.08
N ASP A 57 -8.26 -5.22 13.40
CA ASP A 57 -8.05 -6.27 12.40
C ASP A 57 -9.33 -6.54 11.59
N GLY A 58 -10.49 -6.52 12.23
CA GLY A 58 -11.80 -6.62 11.56
C GLY A 58 -12.07 -5.43 10.63
N MET A 59 -11.76 -4.20 11.05
CA MET A 59 -11.86 -3.01 10.21
C MET A 59 -10.92 -3.08 9.01
N LYS A 60 -9.66 -3.51 9.21
CA LYS A 60 -8.70 -3.70 8.13
C LYS A 60 -9.17 -4.73 7.11
N GLN A 61 -9.77 -5.84 7.56
CA GLN A 61 -10.39 -6.81 6.65
C GLN A 61 -11.54 -6.19 5.86
N LEU A 62 -12.45 -5.48 6.54
CA LEU A 62 -13.59 -4.80 5.91
C LEU A 62 -13.14 -3.81 4.82
N PHE A 63 -12.12 -2.99 5.08
CA PHE A 63 -11.59 -2.06 4.08
C PHE A 63 -10.94 -2.79 2.90
N ASN A 64 -10.16 -3.84 3.14
CA ASN A 64 -9.56 -4.62 2.05
C ASN A 64 -10.62 -5.30 1.17
N ASP A 65 -11.67 -5.85 1.78
CA ASP A 65 -12.77 -6.50 1.05
C ASP A 65 -13.61 -5.47 0.25
N TYR A 66 -13.80 -4.28 0.82
CA TYR A 66 -14.49 -3.18 0.15
C TYR A 66 -13.71 -2.66 -1.06
N ASP A 67 -12.37 -2.50 -0.93
CA ASP A 67 -11.51 -2.05 -2.03
C ASP A 67 -11.52 -3.04 -3.21
N ASN A 68 -11.50 -4.35 -2.90
CA ASN A 68 -11.67 -5.40 -3.91
C ASN A 68 -13.04 -5.37 -4.59
N THR A 69 -14.10 -5.08 -3.82
CA THR A 69 -15.47 -5.00 -4.36
C THR A 69 -15.65 -3.78 -5.27
N LEU A 70 -15.10 -2.62 -4.91
CA LEU A 70 -15.14 -1.42 -5.72
C LEU A 70 -14.33 -1.56 -7.01
N ARG A 71 -13.15 -2.19 -6.97
CA ARG A 71 -12.37 -2.52 -8.18
C ARG A 71 -13.15 -3.41 -9.13
N ASN A 72 -13.80 -4.46 -8.60
CA ASN A 72 -14.64 -5.36 -9.40
C ASN A 72 -15.89 -4.68 -9.98
N LEU A 73 -16.37 -3.59 -9.35
CA LEU A 73 -17.50 -2.81 -9.85
C LEU A 73 -17.07 -1.77 -10.89
N ALA A 74 -15.85 -1.23 -10.79
CA ALA A 74 -15.29 -0.29 -11.76
C ALA A 74 -14.83 -0.97 -13.06
N ASP A 75 -14.53 -2.26 -13.04
CA ASP A 75 -14.23 -3.10 -14.23
C ASP A 75 -15.49 -3.50 -15.03
N LYS A 76 -16.65 -2.89 -14.76
CA LYS A 76 -17.90 -3.07 -15.53
C LYS A 76 -18.31 -1.83 -16.31
#